data_AF-A0A954WTV3-F1
#
_entry.id   AF-A0A954WTV3-F1
#
_cell.length_a   1.000
_cell.length_b   1.000
_cell.length_c   1.000
_cell.angle_alpha   90.00
_cell.angle_beta   90.00
_cell.angle_gamma   90.00
#
_symmetry.space_group_name_H-M   'P 1'
#
loop_
_entity.id
_entity.type
_entity.pdbx_description
1 polymer ?
#
loop_
_entity_poly.entity_id
_entity_poly.type
_entity_poly.pdbx_seq_one_letter_code
_entity_poly.pdbx_strand_id
1 'polypeptide(L)'
;DPGLLADFRDKFGDVFAEQFTANATQSLYLTNNSSFNATVERSPLIEQLRGDADSTESARHAFLATFGREPDQPELTAIAEFLKSDDPAGDRVTSLVWALITSAEFRFNH
;
A
#
# COMPACT_ATOMS: atom_id res chain seq x y z
N ASP A 1 -24.51 35.12 7.88
CA ASP A 1 -23.77 36.32 7.49
C ASP A 1 -22.91 35.99 6.27
N PRO A 2 -23.18 36.56 5.08
CA PRO A 2 -22.57 36.12 3.81
C PRO A 2 -21.04 36.25 3.75
N GLY A 3 -20.46 37.17 4.54
CA GLY A 3 -19.01 37.40 4.57
C GLY A 3 -18.20 36.29 5.23
N LEU A 4 -18.80 35.56 6.18
CA LEU A 4 -18.10 34.50 6.93
C LEU A 4 -17.79 33.28 6.04
N LEU A 5 -18.69 32.97 5.10
CA LEU A 5 -18.52 31.84 4.16
C LEU A 5 -17.48 32.14 3.08
N ALA A 6 -17.35 33.41 2.68
CA ALA A 6 -16.33 33.84 1.73
C ALA A 6 -14.92 33.78 2.37
N ASP A 7 -14.77 34.28 3.60
CA ASP A 7 -13.49 34.26 4.32
C ASP A 7 -13.05 32.83 4.70
N PHE A 8 -14.00 31.94 4.99
CA PHE A 8 -13.73 30.52 5.22
C PHE A 8 -13.23 29.80 3.95
N ARG A 9 -13.84 30.10 2.79
CA ARG A 9 -13.45 29.48 1.53
C ARG A 9 -12.08 29.94 1.03
N ASP A 10 -11.70 31.18 1.32
CA ASP A 10 -10.40 31.75 0.94
C ASP A 10 -9.26 31.17 1.79
N LYS A 11 -9.51 30.91 3.09
CA LYS A 11 -8.50 30.37 4.02
C LYS A 11 -8.33 28.85 3.98
N PHE A 12 -9.34 28.11 3.54
CA PHE A 12 -9.35 26.63 3.55
C PHE A 12 -9.57 26.00 2.17
N GLY A 13 -9.54 26.78 1.09
CA GLY A 13 -9.90 26.35 -0.26
C GLY A 13 -9.10 25.18 -0.82
N ASP A 14 -7.92 24.91 -0.28
CA ASP A 14 -7.01 23.85 -0.73
C ASP A 14 -6.95 22.62 0.22
N VAL A 15 -7.62 22.69 1.39
CA VAL A 15 -7.65 21.58 2.37
C VAL A 15 -8.63 20.47 1.94
N PHE A 16 -9.46 20.77 0.94
CA PHE A 16 -10.35 19.82 0.28
C PHE A 16 -9.83 19.41 -1.11
N ALA A 17 -8.51 19.40 -1.34
CA ALA A 17 -7.98 18.50 -2.34
C ALA A 17 -8.56 17.12 -2.00
N GLU A 18 -9.38 16.56 -2.88
CA GLU A 18 -10.05 15.27 -2.73
C GLU A 18 -9.00 14.15 -2.55
N GLN A 19 -8.44 14.05 -1.35
CA GLN A 19 -7.84 12.83 -0.86
C GLN A 19 -9.02 11.93 -0.57
N PHE A 20 -9.41 11.17 -1.60
CA PHE A 20 -10.36 10.08 -1.47
C PHE A 20 -9.85 9.14 -0.39
N THR A 21 -10.39 9.30 0.81
CA THR A 21 -10.24 8.36 1.89
C THR A 21 -11.27 7.26 1.59
N ALA A 22 -10.80 6.04 1.34
CA ALA A 22 -11.72 4.90 1.38
C ALA A 22 -12.50 5.00 2.68
N ASN A 23 -13.83 4.89 2.61
CA ASN A 23 -14.66 5.11 3.80
C ASN A 23 -14.09 4.26 4.95
N ALA A 24 -14.09 4.77 6.18
CA ALA A 24 -13.38 4.12 7.28
C ALA A 24 -13.72 2.61 7.40
N THR A 25 -14.94 2.22 7.03
CA THR A 25 -15.41 0.83 6.98
C THR A 25 -14.70 -0.02 5.91
N GLN A 26 -14.43 0.50 4.71
CA GLN A 26 -13.68 -0.19 3.65
C GLN A 26 -12.21 -0.35 4.02
N SER A 27 -11.60 0.68 4.61
CA SER A 27 -10.24 0.60 5.12
C SER A 27 -10.15 -0.43 6.26
N LEU A 28 -11.09 -0.39 7.22
CA LEU A 28 -11.18 -1.38 8.29
C LEU A 28 -11.45 -2.79 7.78
N TYR A 29 -12.23 -2.96 6.72
CA TYR A 29 -12.46 -4.27 6.10
C TYR A 29 -11.17 -4.83 5.49
N LEU A 30 -10.42 -4.03 4.74
CA LEU A 30 -9.14 -4.45 4.15
C LEU A 30 -8.06 -4.75 5.20
N THR A 31 -8.09 -4.05 6.35
CA THR A 31 -7.14 -4.26 7.46
C THR A 31 -7.53 -5.38 8.41
N ASN A 32 -8.82 -5.52 8.73
CA ASN A 32 -9.28 -6.38 9.82
C ASN A 32 -10.14 -7.58 9.39
N ASN A 33 -10.46 -7.74 8.11
CA ASN A 33 -11.19 -8.92 7.66
C ASN A 33 -10.24 -10.13 7.58
N SER A 34 -10.43 -11.07 8.49
CA SER A 34 -9.63 -12.30 8.59
C SER A 34 -9.69 -13.19 7.34
N SER A 35 -10.78 -13.16 6.58
CA SER A 35 -10.91 -13.95 5.34
C SER A 35 -10.11 -13.34 4.19
N PHE A 36 -10.03 -12.01 4.12
CA PHE A 36 -9.18 -11.32 3.16
C PHE A 36 -7.70 -11.55 3.47
N ASN A 37 -7.30 -11.36 4.73
CA ASN A 37 -5.92 -11.61 5.17
C ASN A 37 -5.49 -13.07 4.93
N ALA A 38 -6.36 -14.04 5.24
CA ALA A 38 -6.08 -15.45 4.94
C ALA A 38 -5.96 -15.76 3.44
N THR A 39 -6.60 -14.98 2.57
CA THR A 39 -6.47 -15.13 1.12
C THR A 39 -5.11 -14.61 0.64
N VAL A 40 -4.67 -13.47 1.18
CA VAL A 40 -3.35 -12.88 0.88
C VAL A 40 -2.23 -13.79 1.38
N GLU A 41 -2.32 -14.29 2.61
CA GLU A 41 -1.36 -15.22 3.21
C GLU A 41 -1.20 -16.53 2.42
N ARG A 42 -2.27 -16.98 1.75
CA ARG A 42 -2.26 -18.20 0.91
C ARG A 42 -1.93 -17.93 -0.54
N SER A 43 -1.63 -16.68 -0.91
CA SER A 43 -1.29 -16.33 -2.28
C SER A 43 0.01 -17.04 -2.70
N PRO A 44 0.04 -17.71 -3.86
CA PRO A 44 1.27 -18.28 -4.41
C PRO A 44 2.40 -17.25 -4.54
N LEU A 45 2.06 -15.97 -4.71
CA LEU A 45 3.01 -14.87 -4.77
C LEU A 45 3.87 -14.78 -3.52
N ILE A 46 3.32 -15.04 -2.32
CA ILE A 46 4.08 -14.95 -1.07
C ILE A 46 5.22 -15.98 -1.07
N GLU A 47 4.94 -17.22 -1.44
CA GLU A 47 5.97 -18.28 -1.50
C GLU A 47 6.99 -17.99 -2.60
N GLN A 48 6.56 -17.44 -3.73
CA GLN A 48 7.46 -17.03 -4.81
C GLN A 48 8.42 -15.93 -4.34
N LEU A 49 7.91 -14.89 -3.69
CA LEU A 49 8.72 -13.77 -3.17
C LEU A 49 9.72 -14.20 -2.10
N ARG A 50 9.36 -15.19 -1.25
CA ARG A 50 10.28 -15.77 -0.27
C ARG A 50 11.39 -16.61 -0.91
N GLY A 51 11.16 -17.13 -2.12
CA GLY A 51 12.13 -17.91 -2.88
C GLY A 51 13.08 -17.06 -3.74
N ASP A 52 12.85 -15.75 -3.83
CA ASP A 52 13.71 -14.85 -4.59
C ASP A 52 15.11 -14.74 -3.97
N ALA A 53 16.09 -14.43 -4.82
CA ALA A 53 17.50 -14.47 -4.45
C ALA A 53 17.90 -13.43 -3.39
N ASP A 54 17.29 -12.25 -3.43
CA ASP A 54 17.49 -11.18 -2.47
C ASP A 54 16.29 -10.24 -2.38
N SER A 55 16.33 -9.32 -1.41
CA SER A 55 15.26 -8.35 -1.18
C SER A 55 15.00 -7.37 -2.33
N THR A 56 15.99 -7.14 -3.19
CA THR A 56 15.85 -6.26 -4.36
C THR A 56 15.08 -6.98 -5.45
N GLU A 57 15.37 -8.26 -5.69
CA GLU A 57 14.59 -9.11 -6.59
C GLU A 57 13.15 -9.29 -6.08
N SER A 58 12.96 -9.56 -4.78
CA SER A 58 11.62 -9.62 -4.17
C SER A 58 10.82 -8.33 -4.38
N ALA A 59 11.47 -7.16 -4.25
CA ALA A 59 10.81 -5.88 -4.42
C ALA A 59 10.34 -5.68 -5.88
N ARG A 60 11.20 -5.99 -6.87
CA ARG A 60 10.83 -5.91 -8.30
C ARG A 60 9.70 -6.87 -8.63
N HIS A 61 9.82 -8.11 -8.19
CA HIS A 61 8.82 -9.14 -8.44
C HIS A 61 7.46 -8.75 -7.83
N ALA A 62 7.43 -8.24 -6.60
CA ALA A 62 6.20 -7.79 -5.95
C ALA A 62 5.51 -6.66 -6.73
N PHE A 63 6.28 -5.70 -7.26
CA PHE A 63 5.77 -4.58 -8.06
C PHE A 63 5.20 -5.04 -9.40
N LEU A 64 5.94 -5.90 -10.12
CA LEU A 64 5.47 -6.45 -11.38
C LEU A 64 4.20 -7.29 -11.18
N ALA A 65 4.15 -8.11 -10.14
CA ALA A 65 3.00 -8.97 -9.86
C ALA A 65 1.76 -8.19 -9.39
N THR A 66 1.95 -7.06 -8.70
CA THR A 66 0.83 -6.30 -8.10
C THR A 66 0.38 -5.12 -8.97
N PHE A 67 1.31 -4.39 -9.57
CA PHE A 67 1.03 -3.16 -10.33
C PHE A 67 1.27 -3.30 -11.83
N GLY A 68 1.99 -4.34 -12.29
CA GLY A 68 2.30 -4.53 -13.71
C GLY A 68 3.39 -3.59 -14.25
N ARG A 69 4.19 -2.96 -13.37
CA ARG A 69 5.30 -2.08 -13.72
C ARG A 69 6.53 -2.34 -12.85
N GLU A 70 7.67 -1.85 -13.29
CA GLU A 70 8.89 -1.82 -12.46
C GLU A 70 8.76 -0.74 -11.36
N PRO A 71 9.35 -0.97 -10.18
CA PRO A 71 9.52 0.09 -9.18
C PRO A 71 10.52 1.13 -9.67
N ASP A 72 10.34 2.38 -9.24
CA ASP A 72 11.39 3.38 -9.38
C ASP A 72 12.51 3.19 -8.34
N GLN A 73 13.59 3.96 -8.46
CA GLN A 73 14.76 3.80 -7.59
C GLN A 73 14.45 4.11 -6.11
N PRO A 74 13.70 5.17 -5.76
CA PRO A 74 13.21 5.39 -4.40
C PRO A 74 12.38 4.22 -3.84
N GLU A 75 11.38 3.73 -4.58
CA GLU A 75 10.50 2.62 -4.19
C GLU A 75 11.31 1.35 -3.94
N LEU A 76 12.19 1.00 -4.89
CA LEU A 76 13.05 -0.18 -4.81
C LEU A 76 13.92 -0.15 -3.56
N THR A 77 14.51 1.01 -3.27
CA THR A 77 15.40 1.19 -2.11
C THR A 77 14.62 1.02 -0.81
N ALA A 78 13.48 1.72 -0.67
CA ALA A 78 12.66 1.68 0.53
C ALA A 78 12.16 0.26 0.85
N ILE A 79 11.73 -0.49 -0.17
CA ILE A 79 11.19 -1.85 0.02
C ILE A 79 12.31 -2.84 0.30
N ALA A 80 13.43 -2.75 -0.41
CA ALA A 80 14.57 -3.63 -0.15
C ALA A 80 15.13 -3.41 1.27
N GLU A 81 15.14 -2.18 1.77
CA GLU A 81 15.51 -1.87 3.16
C GLU A 81 14.47 -2.41 4.15
N PHE A 82 13.18 -2.21 3.87
CA PHE A 82 12.10 -2.78 4.67
C PHE A 82 12.26 -4.30 4.80
N LEU A 83 12.46 -5.02 3.70
CA LEU A 83 12.61 -6.49 3.72
C LEU A 83 13.86 -6.98 4.47
N LYS A 84 14.90 -6.16 4.61
CA LYS A 84 16.16 -6.50 5.32
C LYS A 84 16.14 -6.22 6.82
N SER A 85 15.16 -5.48 7.32
CA SER A 85 15.18 -5.03 8.72
C SER A 85 14.77 -6.13 9.71
N ASP A 86 15.55 -6.28 10.79
CA ASP A 86 15.41 -7.34 11.81
C ASP A 86 14.25 -7.13 12.82
N ASP A 87 13.18 -6.44 12.43
CA ASP A 87 12.05 -6.24 13.34
C ASP A 87 11.34 -7.59 13.61
N PRO A 88 11.10 -7.97 14.88
CA PRO A 88 10.33 -9.16 15.24
C PRO A 88 8.85 -9.12 14.79
N ALA A 89 8.38 -8.00 14.22
CA ALA A 89 7.01 -7.83 13.72
C ALA A 89 6.73 -8.64 12.42
N GLY A 90 6.44 -9.94 12.58
CA GLY A 90 5.69 -10.73 11.60
C GLY A 90 6.34 -11.00 10.24
N ASP A 91 5.59 -11.65 9.35
CA ASP A 91 6.05 -11.95 7.99
C ASP A 91 6.02 -10.69 7.10
N ARG A 92 7.22 -10.16 6.83
CA ARG A 92 7.41 -8.95 6.02
C ARG A 92 6.98 -9.09 4.57
N VAL A 93 7.12 -10.29 3.99
CA VAL A 93 6.70 -10.53 2.60
C VAL A 93 5.19 -10.42 2.49
N THR A 94 4.47 -11.05 3.43
CA THR A 94 3.01 -10.89 3.54
C THR A 94 2.62 -9.45 3.79
N SER A 95 3.34 -8.74 4.66
CA SER A 95 3.08 -7.33 4.96
C SER A 95 3.29 -6.43 3.75
N LEU A 96 4.33 -6.68 2.96
CA LEU A 96 4.60 -5.97 1.71
C LEU A 96 3.44 -6.17 0.72
N VAL A 97 3.09 -7.42 0.42
CA VAL A 97 2.01 -7.71 -0.53
C VAL A 97 0.69 -7.10 -0.06
N TRP A 98 0.38 -7.20 1.23
CA TRP A 98 -0.80 -6.55 1.81
C TRP A 98 -0.75 -5.02 1.65
N ALA A 99 0.39 -4.39 1.89
CA ALA A 99 0.55 -2.95 1.71
C ALA A 99 0.36 -2.51 0.24
N LEU A 100 0.87 -3.30 -0.71
CA LEU A 100 0.73 -2.99 -2.14
C LEU A 100 -0.72 -3.11 -2.63
N ILE A 101 -1.42 -4.20 -2.32
CA ILE A 101 -2.83 -4.40 -2.74
C ILE A 101 -3.79 -3.45 -2.04
N THR A 102 -3.43 -2.95 -0.85
CA THR A 102 -4.23 -1.96 -0.12
C THR A 102 -3.80 -0.52 -0.41
N SER A 103 -2.77 -0.30 -1.23
CA SER A 103 -2.30 1.04 -1.61
C SER A 103 -3.31 1.78 -2.49
N ALA A 104 -3.17 3.10 -2.57
CA ALA A 104 -3.96 3.91 -3.49
C ALA A 104 -3.72 3.53 -4.96
N GLU A 105 -2.48 3.19 -5.32
CA GLU A 105 -2.12 2.82 -6.69
C GLU A 105 -2.90 1.60 -7.18
N PHE A 106 -2.97 0.54 -6.36
CA PHE A 106 -3.76 -0.64 -6.71
C PHE A 106 -5.25 -0.32 -6.89
N ARG A 107 -5.80 0.59 -6.07
CA ARG A 107 -7.24 0.90 -6.05
C ARG A 107 -7.70 1.77 -7.22
N PHE A 108 -6.80 2.54 -7.84
CA PHE A 108 -7.16 3.51 -8.87
C PHE A 108 -6.62 3.17 -10.26
N ASN A 109 -5.56 2.37 -10.33
CA ASN A 109 -4.97 1.97 -11.62
C ASN A 109 -5.39 0.56 -12.06
N HIS A 110 -6.17 -0.17 -11.25
CA HIS A 110 -6.74 -1.49 -11.52
C HIS A 110 -8.14 -1.62 -10.92
#